data_AF-A0A550D1D1-F1
#
_entry.id   AF-A0A550D1D1-F1
#
_cell.length_a   1.000
_cell.length_b   1.000
_cell.length_c   1.000
_cell.angle_alpha   90.00
_cell.angle_beta   90.00
_cell.angle_gamma   90.00
#
_symmetry.space_group_name_H-M   'P 1'
#
loop_
_entity.id
_entity.type
_entity.pdbx_description
1 polymer ?
#
loop_
_entity_poly.entity_id
_entity_poly.type
_entity_poly.pdbx_seq_one_letter_code
_entity_poly.pdbx_strand_id
1 'polypeptide(L)' 'DEKDLLNPLFSPLLAEDLSGLPYTIIITAEYDPLRDQAEAYAYRLMESLNTPEGIQILYQRNLNQKQR' A
#
# COMPACT_ATOMS: atom_id res chain seq x y z
N ASP A 1 -0.71 -11.94 -20.44
CA ASP A 1 0.17 -11.14 -21.31
C ASP A 1 0.68 -9.90 -20.60
N GLU A 2 1.68 -9.21 -21.14
CA GLU A 2 2.27 -8.00 -20.51
C GLU A 2 1.22 -6.91 -20.22
N LYS A 3 0.21 -6.79 -21.09
CA LYS A 3 -0.92 -5.87 -20.91
C LYS A 3 -1.75 -6.18 -19.65
N ASP A 4 -1.81 -7.44 -19.22
CA ASP A 4 -2.54 -7.82 -18.01
C ASP A 4 -1.79 -7.38 -16.76
N LEU A 5 -0.45 -7.37 -16.78
CA LEU A 5 0.37 -6.89 -15.66
C LEU A 5 0.20 -5.39 -15.42
N LEU A 6 -0.06 -4.64 -16.49
CA LEU A 6 -0.30 -3.19 -16.44
C LEU A 6 -1.77 -2.83 -16.23
N ASN A 7 -2.68 -3.82 -16.15
CA ASN A 7 -4.09 -3.56 -15.93
C ASN A 7 -4.30 -3.05 -14.49
N PRO A 8 -5.01 -1.93 -14.26
CA PRO A 8 -5.29 -1.42 -12.91
C PRO A 8 -6.03 -2.41 -11.99
N LEU A 9 -6.79 -3.35 -12.56
CA LEU A 9 -7.45 -4.41 -11.79
C LEU A 9 -6.46 -5.45 -11.25
N PHE A 10 -5.29 -5.58 -11.86
CA PHE A 10 -4.19 -6.42 -11.40
C PHE A 10 -3.17 -5.61 -10.57
N SER A 11 -2.86 -4.40 -11.02
CA SER A 11 -1.91 -3.48 -10.41
C SER A 11 -2.61 -2.16 -10.01
N PRO A 12 -3.30 -2.10 -8.85
CA PRO A 12 -4.04 -0.90 -8.41
C PRO A 12 -3.17 0.36 -8.31
N LEU A 13 -1.86 0.19 -8.11
CA LEU A 13 -0.88 1.26 -8.16
C LEU A 13 -0.83 1.99 -9.52
N LEU A 14 -1.43 1.44 -10.57
CA LEU A 14 -1.50 2.05 -11.90
C LEU A 14 -2.87 2.68 -12.21
N ALA A 15 -3.83 2.63 -11.28
CA ALA A 15 -5.11 3.31 -11.48
C ALA A 15 -4.91 4.81 -11.69
N GLU A 16 -5.57 5.39 -12.69
CA GLU A 16 -5.44 6.81 -13.05
C GLU A 16 -6.00 7.73 -11.95
N ASP A 17 -7.09 7.30 -11.31
CA ASP A 17 -7.76 8.03 -10.23
C ASP A 17 -7.98 7.11 -9.03
N LEU A 18 -7.64 7.62 -7.85
CA LEU A 18 -7.83 6.97 -6.55
C LEU A 18 -8.73 7.80 -5.62
N SER A 19 -9.30 8.90 -6.12
CA SER A 19 -10.24 9.74 -5.39
C SER A 19 -11.54 8.98 -5.10
N GLY A 20 -12.21 9.32 -3.99
CA GLY A 20 -13.50 8.71 -3.62
C GLY A 20 -13.42 7.28 -3.10
N LEU A 21 -12.22 6.69 -2.95
CA LEU A 21 -12.04 5.43 -2.24
C LEU A 21 -12.35 5.59 -0.74
N PRO A 22 -12.83 4.51 -0.07
CA PRO A 22 -13.12 4.57 1.35
C PRO A 22 -11.85 4.75 2.18
N TYR A 23 -12.04 5.06 3.47
CA TYR A 23 -10.99 4.97 4.46
C TYR A 23 -10.25 3.62 4.36
N THR A 24 -8.92 3.67 4.30
CA THR A 24 -8.10 2.51 3.98
C THR A 24 -6.98 2.32 5.00
N ILE A 25 -6.83 1.10 5.51
CA ILE A 25 -5.70 0.71 6.37
C ILE A 25 -4.78 -0.19 5.54
N ILE A 26 -3.47 0.12 5.52
CA ILE A 26 -2.46 -0.67 4.82
C ILE A 26 -1.50 -1.25 5.86
N ILE A 27 -1.35 -2.58 5.85
CA ILE A 27 -0.49 -3.30 6.79
C ILE A 27 0.59 -4.01 5.98
N THR A 28 1.85 -3.75 6.29
CA THR A 28 3.01 -4.37 5.66
C THR A 28 3.78 -5.21 6.68
N ALA A 29 4.52 -6.22 6.22
CA ALA A 29 5.45 -6.95 7.06
C ALA A 29 6.90 -6.55 6.74
N GLU A 30 7.76 -6.60 7.75
CA GLU A 30 9.15 -6.16 7.65
C GLU A 30 9.96 -6.92 6.57
N TYR A 31 9.62 -8.19 6.33
CA TYR A 31 10.29 -9.08 5.38
C TYR A 31 9.37 -9.51 4.23
N ASP A 32 8.46 -8.63 3.82
CA ASP A 32 7.59 -8.85 2.67
C ASP A 32 8.22 -8.25 1.39
N PRO A 33 8.45 -9.04 0.33
CA PRO A 33 8.88 -8.52 -0.98
C PRO A 33 7.93 -7.48 -1.58
N LEU A 34 6.66 -7.43 -1.12
CA LEU A 34 5.65 -6.49 -1.60
C LEU A 34 5.58 -5.18 -0.81
N ARG A 35 6.45 -4.99 0.19
CA ARG A 35 6.42 -3.82 1.07
C ARG A 35 6.54 -2.52 0.29
N ASP A 36 7.49 -2.44 -0.63
CA ASP A 36 7.79 -1.21 -1.35
C ASP A 36 6.61 -0.77 -2.25
N GLN A 37 5.92 -1.74 -2.86
CA GLN A 37 4.72 -1.48 -3.66
C GLN A 37 3.54 -1.05 -2.79
N ALA A 38 3.38 -1.65 -1.61
CA ALA A 38 2.33 -1.27 -0.66
C ALA A 38 2.53 0.16 -0.12
N GLU A 39 3.78 0.55 0.19
CA GLU A 39 4.13 1.91 0.58
C GLU A 39 3.86 2.90 -0.55
N ALA A 40 4.26 2.58 -1.79
CA ALA A 40 3.97 3.41 -2.95
C ALA A 40 2.46 3.63 -3.15
N TYR A 41 1.65 2.59 -2.95
CA TYR A 41 0.20 2.70 -3.06
C TYR A 41 -0.39 3.55 -1.93
N ALA A 42 0.11 3.39 -0.71
CA ALA A 42 -0.28 4.21 0.44
C ALA A 42 -0.01 5.70 0.17
N TYR A 43 1.17 6.05 -0.33
CA TYR A 43 1.51 7.43 -0.66
C TYR A 43 0.59 8.02 -1.73
N ARG A 44 0.31 7.29 -2.82
CA ARG A 44 -0.62 7.75 -3.86
C ARG A 44 -2.03 7.98 -3.32
N LEU A 45 -2.51 7.10 -2.45
CA LEU A 45 -3.80 7.27 -1.80
C LEU A 45 -3.80 8.49 -0.86
N MET A 46 -2.70 8.78 -0.14
CA MET A 46 -2.62 9.94 0.75
C MET A 46 -2.72 11.24 -0.05
N GLU A 47 -2.04 11.30 -1.19
CA GLU A 47 -2.11 12.43 -2.12
C GLU A 47 -3.52 12.60 -2.71
N SER A 48 -4.18 11.50 -3.07
CA SER A 48 -5.47 11.52 -3.77
C SER A 48 -6.68 11.75 -2.86
N LEU A 49 -6.61 11.31 -1.60
CA LEU A 49 -7.75 11.37 -0.67
C LEU A 49 -7.78 12.64 0.18
N ASN A 50 -6.69 13.42 0.25
CA ASN A 50 -6.56 14.64 1.06
C ASN A 50 -6.99 14.50 2.54
N THR A 51 -7.04 13.28 3.07
CA THR A 51 -7.48 13.00 4.46
C THR A 51 -6.29 12.70 5.36
N PRO A 52 -6.06 13.50 6.43
CA PRO A 52 -5.00 13.24 7.41
C PRO A 52 -5.19 11.92 8.16
N GLU A 53 -6.45 11.51 8.37
CA GLU A 53 -6.79 10.28 9.09
C GLU A 53 -6.90 9.08 8.16
N GLY A 54 -6.78 9.26 6.83
CA GLY A 54 -7.27 8.35 5.81
C GLY A 54 -6.49 7.05 5.61
N ILE A 55 -5.21 7.03 6.01
CA ILE A 55 -4.26 5.97 5.66
C ILE A 55 -3.32 5.71 6.81
N GLN A 56 -3.48 4.53 7.42
CA GLN A 56 -2.57 4.06 8.45
C GLN A 56 -1.67 2.99 7.86
N ILE A 57 -0.37 3.28 7.77
CA ILE A 57 0.66 2.29 7.42
C ILE A 57 1.14 1.63 8.71
N LEU A 58 0.90 0.33 8.85
CA LEU A 58 1.37 -0.45 9.99
C LEU A 58 2.48 -1.40 9.57
N TYR A 59 3.63 -1.27 10.21
CA TYR A 59 4.74 -2.20 10.06
C TYR A 59 4.63 -3.32 11.10
N GLN A 60 4.38 -4.55 10.65
CA GLN A 60 4.47 -5.71 11.52
C GLN A 60 5.95 -6.03 11.80
N ARG A 61 6.43 -5.63 12.97
CA ARG A 61 7.74 -6.02 13.51
C ARG A 61 7.64 -7.35 14.23
N ASN A 62 8.58 -8.26 13.96
CA ASN A 62 8.69 -9.50 14.71
C ASN A 62 9.40 -9.24 16.05
N LEU A 63 8.63 -9.16 17.15
CA LEU A 63 9.14 -8.88 18.50
C LEU A 63 10.09 -9.98 19.04
N ASN A 64 10.17 -11.14 18.37
CA ASN A 64 10.99 -12.28 18.79
C ASN A 64 12.46 -12.21 18.33
N GLN A 65 12.86 -11.23 17.52
CA GLN A 65 14.25 -11.14 16.99
C GLN A 65 15.23 -10.41 17.94
N LYS A 66 14.78 -9.94 19.11
CA LYS A 66 15.65 -9.22 20.08
C LYS A 66 16.47 -10.15 21.01
N GLN A 67 16.44 -11.47 20.80
CA GLN A 67 17.08 -12.46 21.69
C GLN A 67 18.07 -13.40 20.96
N ARG A 68 18.69 -12.96 19.86
CA ARG A 68 19.82 -13.68 19.24
C ARG A 68 21.04 -12.80 19.12
#